data_AF-M7SQ07-F1
#
_entry.id   AF-M7SQ07-F1
#
_cell.length_a   1.000
_cell.length_b   1.000
_cell.length_c   1.000
_cell.angle_alpha   90.00
_cell.angle_beta   90.00
_cell.angle_gamma   90.00
#
_symmetry.space_group_name_H-M   'P 1'
#
loop_
_entity.id
_entity.type
_entity.pdbx_description
1 polymer ?
#
loop_
_entity_poly.entity_id
_entity_poly.type
_entity_poly.pdbx_seq_one_letter_code
_entity_poly.pdbx_strand_id
1 'polypeptide(L)'
;MIVDLSHVSEDCARQVLSMTRAPVMFSHSNAKGVFDCPRNVPDDVLDMVPANGGIVMVTFVPEHVATRRRDATMDMVLDHLFYVANRIGWDHVGVGSDFDGIASVIKGLEDVKCYPTFMKAILDRGATEEQLAKVTGRNILRVWRGVVETREKMKVEGVLPVEDVWEDRTWWRYDGYYQMADPDPEDKLGLDWYGVPPPDEGLYLEDDASDLPKA
;
A
#
# COMPACT_ATOMS: atom_id res chain seq x y z
N MET A 1 -11.82 6.03 12.91
CA MET A 1 -11.49 5.33 11.67
C MET A 1 -9.99 5.49 11.46
N ILE A 2 -9.29 4.46 11.00
CA ILE A 2 -7.86 4.59 10.66
C ILE A 2 -7.80 5.23 9.27
N VAL A 3 -6.97 6.25 9.10
CA VAL A 3 -6.69 6.83 7.79
C VAL A 3 -5.59 6.02 7.13
N ASP A 4 -5.85 5.55 5.91
CA ASP A 4 -4.91 4.77 5.11
C ASP A 4 -4.38 5.64 3.95
N LEU A 5 -3.06 5.67 3.81
CA LEU A 5 -2.33 6.48 2.83
C LEU A 5 -1.73 5.63 1.70
N SER A 6 -2.03 4.34 1.62
CA SER A 6 -1.82 3.61 0.37
C SER A 6 -2.61 4.25 -0.78
N HIS A 7 -2.07 4.24 -2.00
CA HIS A 7 -2.63 4.79 -3.25
C HIS A 7 -2.70 6.31 -3.38
N VAL A 8 -2.48 7.07 -2.31
CA VAL A 8 -2.55 8.54 -2.40
C VAL A 8 -1.30 9.13 -3.04
N SER A 9 -1.40 10.36 -3.55
CA SER A 9 -0.23 11.12 -4.01
C SER A 9 0.68 11.50 -2.84
N GLU A 10 1.95 11.74 -3.13
CA GLU A 10 2.92 12.18 -2.11
C GLU A 10 2.46 13.47 -1.40
N ASP A 11 1.86 14.41 -2.14
CA ASP A 11 1.34 15.67 -1.58
C ASP A 11 0.14 15.44 -0.65
N CYS A 12 -0.76 14.53 -1.02
CA CYS A 12 -1.87 14.14 -0.15
C CYS A 12 -1.34 13.51 1.14
N ALA A 13 -0.34 12.62 1.06
CA ALA A 13 0.28 12.02 2.24
C ALA A 13 0.88 13.07 3.17
N ARG A 14 1.64 14.05 2.64
CA ARG A 14 2.21 15.17 3.41
C ARG A 14 1.12 15.99 4.10
N GLN A 15 0.06 16.36 3.38
CA GLN A 15 -1.06 17.13 3.92
C GLN A 15 -1.75 16.36 5.06
N VAL A 16 -2.11 15.09 4.84
CA VAL A 16 -2.75 14.29 5.88
C VAL A 16 -1.87 14.15 7.12
N LEU A 17 -0.59 13.80 6.95
CA LEU A 17 0.35 13.65 8.08
C LEU A 17 0.53 14.96 8.87
N SER A 18 0.41 16.13 8.21
CA SER A 18 0.49 17.44 8.87
C SER A 18 -0.79 17.83 9.63
N MET A 19 -1.95 17.28 9.25
CA MET A 19 -3.26 17.70 9.77
C MET A 19 -3.89 16.71 10.74
N THR A 20 -3.63 15.42 10.56
CA THR A 20 -4.30 14.37 11.33
C THR A 20 -3.89 14.40 12.79
N ARG A 21 -4.90 14.24 13.68
CA ARG A 21 -4.70 14.11 15.12
C ARG A 21 -4.42 12.66 15.55
N ALA A 22 -4.74 11.69 14.69
CA ALA A 22 -4.65 10.27 14.99
C ALA A 22 -3.54 9.60 14.16
N PRO A 23 -2.96 8.49 14.65
CA PRO A 23 -2.01 7.69 13.87
C PRO A 23 -2.60 7.21 12.54
N VAL A 24 -1.80 7.28 11.48
CA VAL A 24 -2.15 6.79 10.13
C VAL A 24 -1.55 5.42 9.87
N MET A 25 -1.96 4.83 8.75
CA MET A 25 -1.44 3.60 8.21
C MET A 25 -1.09 3.79 6.73
N PHE A 26 -0.04 3.13 6.26
CA PHE A 26 0.07 2.72 4.85
C PHE A 26 -0.14 1.20 4.85
N SER A 27 -1.30 0.75 4.41
CA SER A 27 -1.72 -0.66 4.51
C SER A 27 -0.90 -1.62 3.64
N HIS A 28 -0.36 -1.14 2.51
CA HIS A 28 0.46 -1.92 1.58
C HIS A 28 1.28 -0.97 0.71
N SER A 29 2.45 -0.56 1.21
CA SER A 29 3.36 0.32 0.47
C SER A 29 4.82 0.07 0.88
N ASN A 30 5.73 0.20 -0.09
CA ASN A 30 7.17 0.01 0.14
C ASN A 30 7.89 1.37 0.13
N ALA A 31 9.22 1.36 0.23
CA ALA A 31 10.05 2.57 0.34
C ALA A 31 10.67 2.98 -1.00
N LYS A 32 10.46 4.24 -1.41
CA LYS A 32 10.95 4.79 -2.69
C LYS A 32 12.47 4.89 -2.73
N GLY A 33 13.12 5.08 -1.58
CA GLY A 33 14.58 5.09 -1.44
C GLY A 33 15.26 3.75 -1.72
N VAL A 34 14.49 2.64 -1.79
CA VAL A 34 15.00 1.30 -2.16
C VAL A 34 14.67 0.98 -3.61
N PHE A 35 13.42 1.22 -4.01
CA PHE A 35 12.97 1.05 -5.40
C PHE A 35 12.01 2.20 -5.75
N ASP A 36 12.39 2.97 -6.76
CA ASP A 36 11.62 4.13 -7.19
C ASP A 36 10.43 3.70 -8.06
N CYS A 37 9.24 3.69 -7.46
CA CYS A 37 7.98 3.60 -8.18
C CYS A 37 6.95 4.57 -7.59
N PRO A 38 5.91 4.97 -8.36
CA PRO A 38 4.90 5.94 -7.91
C PRO A 38 4.11 5.50 -6.68
N ARG A 39 4.04 4.19 -6.43
CA ARG A 39 3.29 3.63 -5.29
C ARG A 39 4.10 3.56 -3.99
N ASN A 40 5.42 3.73 -4.07
CA ASN A 40 6.31 3.67 -2.92
C ASN A 40 6.43 5.02 -2.20
N VAL A 41 6.56 4.96 -0.88
CA VAL A 41 6.58 6.12 0.00
C VAL A 41 7.95 6.79 -0.07
N PRO A 42 8.03 8.10 -0.41
CA PRO A 42 9.29 8.83 -0.43
C PRO A 42 9.83 9.05 0.99
N ASP A 43 11.15 9.21 1.07
CA ASP A 43 11.89 9.31 2.32
C ASP A 43 11.40 10.42 3.26
N ASP A 44 11.04 11.58 2.70
CA ASP A 44 10.52 12.72 3.46
C ASP A 44 9.15 12.41 4.10
N VAL A 45 8.30 11.65 3.42
CA VAL A 45 7.02 11.18 3.97
C VAL A 45 7.25 10.09 5.03
N LEU A 46 8.20 9.18 4.82
CA LEU A 46 8.59 8.20 5.84
C LEU A 46 9.01 8.91 7.14
N ASP A 47 9.83 9.95 7.04
CA ASP A 47 10.36 10.69 8.20
C ASP A 47 9.27 11.41 9.02
N MET A 48 8.10 11.68 8.43
CA MET A 48 6.94 12.25 9.13
C MET A 48 6.16 11.22 9.96
N VAL A 49 6.25 9.92 9.63
CA VAL A 49 5.45 8.85 10.25
C VAL A 49 5.71 8.70 11.76
N PRO A 50 6.95 8.75 12.28
CA PRO A 50 7.20 8.62 13.72
C PRO A 50 6.51 9.69 14.57
N ALA A 51 6.55 10.95 14.11
CA ALA A 51 5.91 12.06 14.83
C ALA A 51 4.38 11.90 14.89
N ASN A 52 3.78 11.33 13.84
CA ASN A 52 2.36 10.97 13.82
C ASN A 52 2.03 9.72 14.68
N GLY A 53 3.01 8.84 14.91
CA GLY A 53 2.81 7.55 15.57
C GLY A 53 2.29 6.44 14.65
N GLY A 54 2.28 6.68 13.33
CA GLY A 54 1.72 5.80 12.31
C GLY A 54 2.56 4.55 12.01
N ILE A 55 2.18 3.83 10.96
CA ILE A 55 2.85 2.60 10.51
C ILE A 55 2.90 2.52 8.97
N VAL A 56 3.99 1.97 8.44
CA VAL A 56 4.14 1.59 7.03
C VAL A 56 4.18 0.06 6.93
N MET A 57 3.22 -0.53 6.23
CA MET A 57 3.11 -1.98 6.10
C MET A 57 3.65 -2.40 4.72
N VAL A 58 4.81 -3.07 4.76
CA VAL A 58 5.55 -3.50 3.55
C VAL A 58 4.78 -4.59 2.83
N THR A 59 4.72 -4.47 1.50
CA THR A 59 3.87 -5.26 0.62
C THR A 59 4.64 -6.18 -0.32
N PHE A 60 3.94 -7.18 -0.84
CA PHE A 60 4.49 -8.23 -1.71
C PHE A 60 4.22 -7.98 -3.20
N VAL A 61 3.71 -6.80 -3.56
CA VAL A 61 3.47 -6.39 -4.95
C VAL A 61 4.80 -6.39 -5.74
N PRO A 62 4.97 -7.25 -6.76
CA PRO A 62 6.22 -7.33 -7.52
C PRO A 62 6.67 -6.01 -8.15
N GLU A 63 5.72 -5.22 -8.65
CA GLU A 63 5.93 -3.91 -9.28
C GLU A 63 6.42 -2.84 -8.30
N HIS A 64 6.32 -3.09 -6.99
CA HIS A 64 6.81 -2.18 -5.97
C HIS A 64 8.27 -2.45 -5.59
N VAL A 65 8.89 -3.52 -6.13
CA VAL A 65 10.26 -3.91 -5.79
C VAL A 65 11.15 -4.14 -7.00
N ALA A 66 10.59 -4.35 -8.20
CA ALA A 66 11.33 -4.62 -9.42
C ALA A 66 10.65 -4.06 -10.67
N THR A 67 11.44 -3.68 -11.67
CA THR A 67 10.94 -3.19 -12.97
C THR A 67 10.22 -4.28 -13.76
N ARG A 68 10.66 -5.54 -13.63
CA ARG A 68 10.01 -6.70 -14.25
C ARG A 68 9.51 -7.62 -13.15
N ARG A 69 8.22 -7.97 -13.17
CA ARG A 69 7.57 -8.85 -12.16
C ARG A 69 8.37 -10.13 -11.88
N ARG A 70 8.91 -10.77 -12.92
CA ARG A 70 9.69 -12.02 -12.82
C ARG A 70 11.02 -11.89 -12.06
N ASP A 71 11.55 -10.67 -11.92
CA ASP A 71 12.80 -10.40 -11.22
C ASP A 71 12.58 -10.12 -9.74
N ALA A 72 11.33 -9.91 -9.31
CA ALA A 72 11.00 -9.66 -7.91
C ALA A 72 11.35 -10.87 -7.05
N THR A 73 12.00 -10.62 -5.91
CA THR A 73 12.39 -11.66 -4.96
C THR A 73 11.97 -11.30 -3.54
N MET A 74 11.84 -12.31 -2.68
CA MET A 74 11.58 -12.10 -1.25
C MET A 74 12.66 -11.24 -0.59
N ASP A 75 13.92 -11.32 -1.05
CA ASP A 75 15.02 -10.51 -0.51
C ASP A 75 14.82 -9.01 -0.77
N MET A 76 14.25 -8.64 -1.93
CA MET A 76 13.93 -7.24 -2.23
C MET A 76 12.80 -6.72 -1.31
N VAL A 77 11.80 -7.54 -1.00
CA VAL A 77 10.76 -7.19 0.00
C VAL A 77 11.38 -6.99 1.39
N LEU A 78 12.31 -7.87 1.79
CA LEU A 78 13.06 -7.73 3.04
C LEU A 78 13.93 -6.47 3.04
N ASP A 79 14.52 -6.07 1.91
CA ASP A 79 15.27 -4.81 1.79
C ASP A 79 14.40 -3.61 2.15
N HIS A 80 13.17 -3.54 1.63
CA HIS A 80 12.22 -2.49 2.00
C HIS A 80 11.86 -2.53 3.49
N LEU A 81 11.58 -3.71 4.05
CA LEU A 81 11.24 -3.86 5.47
C LEU A 81 12.36 -3.35 6.38
N PHE A 82 13.60 -3.77 6.13
CA PHE A 82 14.74 -3.33 6.93
C PHE A 82 15.09 -1.87 6.67
N TYR A 83 14.93 -1.37 5.45
CA TYR A 83 15.13 0.04 5.15
C TYR A 83 14.18 0.94 5.97
N VAL A 84 12.88 0.63 5.95
CA VAL A 84 11.87 1.37 6.74
C VAL A 84 12.19 1.23 8.24
N ALA A 85 12.45 0.01 8.72
CA ALA A 85 12.75 -0.21 10.13
C ALA A 85 14.01 0.53 10.61
N ASN A 86 15.06 0.60 9.80
CA ASN A 86 16.30 1.30 10.13
C ASN A 86 16.16 2.82 10.06
N ARG A 87 15.34 3.31 9.12
CA ARG A 87 15.14 4.76 8.93
C ARG A 87 14.24 5.36 9.99
N ILE A 88 13.07 4.77 10.20
CA ILE A 88 12.00 5.36 11.03
C ILE A 88 11.71 4.56 12.31
N GLY A 89 12.44 3.46 12.53
CA GLY A 89 12.34 2.63 13.73
C GLY A 89 11.39 1.44 13.60
N TRP A 90 11.71 0.37 14.32
CA TRP A 90 10.94 -0.88 14.34
C TRP A 90 9.51 -0.75 14.86
N ASP A 91 9.17 0.35 15.50
CA ASP A 91 7.80 0.65 15.93
C ASP A 91 6.91 1.08 14.75
N HIS A 92 7.47 1.47 13.60
CA HIS A 92 6.70 2.09 12.51
C HIS A 92 6.62 1.23 11.25
N VAL A 93 6.97 -0.05 11.34
CA VAL A 93 6.95 -1.00 10.21
C VAL A 93 6.01 -2.19 10.47
N GLY A 94 5.34 -2.68 9.44
CA GLY A 94 4.49 -3.87 9.47
C GLY A 94 4.51 -4.64 8.14
N VAL A 95 3.57 -5.58 7.98
CA VAL A 95 3.43 -6.39 6.76
C VAL A 95 2.00 -6.29 6.24
N GLY A 96 1.85 -5.92 4.97
CA GLY A 96 0.57 -5.77 4.30
C GLY A 96 0.67 -6.32 2.88
N SER A 97 0.41 -7.62 2.73
CA SER A 97 0.81 -8.40 1.55
C SER A 97 0.20 -7.91 0.24
N ASP A 98 -1.02 -7.38 0.29
CA ASP A 98 -1.88 -7.12 -0.88
C ASP A 98 -2.22 -8.40 -1.69
N PHE A 99 -2.35 -9.54 -0.99
CA PHE A 99 -2.79 -10.79 -1.63
C PHE A 99 -4.17 -10.61 -2.28
N ASP A 100 -4.38 -11.27 -3.42
CA ASP A 100 -5.55 -11.18 -4.29
C ASP A 100 -5.80 -9.79 -4.93
N GLY A 101 -4.98 -8.77 -4.61
CA GLY A 101 -4.94 -7.45 -5.25
C GLY A 101 -3.89 -7.33 -6.35
N ILE A 102 -3.09 -8.38 -6.59
CA ILE A 102 -1.91 -8.37 -7.47
C ILE A 102 -2.08 -9.26 -8.70
N ALA A 103 -1.50 -8.85 -9.82
CA ALA A 103 -1.57 -9.60 -11.08
C ALA A 103 -0.59 -10.79 -11.14
N SER A 104 0.42 -10.83 -10.26
CA SER A 104 1.39 -11.93 -10.18
C SER A 104 2.04 -11.97 -8.80
N VAL A 105 2.66 -13.11 -8.46
CA VAL A 105 3.25 -13.33 -7.14
C VAL A 105 4.77 -13.38 -7.20
N ILE A 106 5.41 -13.10 -6.06
CA ILE A 106 6.86 -13.25 -5.87
C ILE A 106 7.15 -14.70 -5.46
N LYS A 107 8.18 -15.32 -6.04
CA LYS A 107 8.61 -16.66 -5.66
C LYS A 107 9.02 -16.71 -4.17
N GLY A 108 8.47 -17.67 -3.42
CA GLY A 108 8.57 -17.78 -1.97
C GLY A 108 7.52 -16.99 -1.18
N LEU A 109 6.73 -16.14 -1.86
CA LEU A 109 5.61 -15.36 -1.32
C LEU A 109 4.34 -15.58 -2.16
N GLU A 110 4.10 -16.82 -2.58
CA GLU A 110 3.05 -17.13 -3.54
C GLU A 110 1.63 -17.02 -2.98
N ASP A 111 1.45 -17.33 -1.69
CA ASP A 111 0.14 -17.32 -1.05
C ASP A 111 0.25 -17.04 0.45
N VAL A 112 -0.90 -16.99 1.13
CA VAL A 112 -0.98 -16.78 2.58
C VAL A 112 -0.25 -17.83 3.43
N LYS A 113 0.22 -18.95 2.87
CA LYS A 113 1.03 -19.93 3.59
C LYS A 113 2.50 -19.52 3.70
N CYS A 114 2.93 -18.46 3.00
CA CYS A 114 4.31 -17.99 3.01
C CYS A 114 4.74 -17.33 4.33
N TYR A 115 3.79 -16.85 5.16
CA TYR A 115 4.10 -16.04 6.33
C TYR A 115 5.12 -16.68 7.28
N PRO A 116 5.07 -17.98 7.65
CA PRO A 116 6.11 -18.58 8.50
C PRO A 116 7.51 -18.49 7.88
N THR A 117 7.64 -18.71 6.57
CA THR A 117 8.91 -18.60 5.84
C THR A 117 9.40 -17.15 5.82
N PHE A 118 8.51 -16.20 5.55
CA PHE A 118 8.83 -14.77 5.57
C PHE A 118 9.28 -14.29 6.95
N MET A 119 8.59 -14.70 8.02
CA MET A 119 8.96 -14.37 9.40
C MET A 119 10.32 -14.98 9.78
N LYS A 120 10.59 -16.22 9.35
CA LYS A 120 11.91 -16.83 9.53
C LYS A 120 12.99 -16.02 8.82
N ALA A 121 12.74 -15.58 7.59
CA ALA A 121 13.71 -14.79 6.83
C ALA A 121 14.02 -13.43 7.49
N ILE A 122 13.05 -12.80 8.16
CA ILE A 122 13.26 -11.59 8.97
C ILE A 122 14.23 -11.88 10.15
N LEU A 123 14.06 -13.01 10.85
CA LEU A 123 14.97 -13.42 11.93
C LEU A 123 16.36 -13.78 11.42
N ASP A 124 16.44 -14.55 10.32
CA ASP A 124 17.71 -14.93 9.70
C ASP A 124 18.52 -13.70 9.25
N ARG A 125 17.84 -12.60 8.91
CA ARG A 125 18.44 -11.31 8.53
C ARG A 125 18.83 -10.42 9.73
N GLY A 126 18.68 -10.92 10.95
CA GLY A 126 19.21 -10.31 12.18
C GLY A 126 18.19 -9.54 13.02
N ALA A 127 16.90 -9.61 12.72
CA ALA A 127 15.88 -9.07 13.61
C ALA A 127 15.77 -9.90 14.89
N THR A 128 15.52 -9.24 16.01
CA THR A 128 15.17 -9.89 17.28
C THR A 128 13.73 -10.36 17.27
N GLU A 129 13.38 -11.31 18.16
CA GLU A 129 12.00 -11.74 18.34
C GLU A 129 11.07 -10.58 18.76
N GLU A 130 11.59 -9.61 19.51
CA GLU A 130 10.81 -8.42 19.88
C GLU A 130 10.47 -7.56 18.65
N GLN A 131 11.44 -7.34 17.76
CA GLN A 131 11.25 -6.62 16.51
C GLN A 131 10.31 -7.38 15.57
N LEU A 132 10.43 -8.70 15.49
CA LEU A 132 9.49 -9.54 14.73
C LEU A 132 8.06 -9.42 15.30
N ALA A 133 7.89 -9.44 16.63
CA ALA A 133 6.58 -9.26 17.25
C ALA A 133 5.95 -7.89 16.95
N LYS A 134 6.77 -6.85 16.80
CA LYS A 134 6.35 -5.52 16.35
C LYS A 134 5.80 -5.55 14.92
N VAL A 135 6.60 -6.05 13.98
CA VAL A 135 6.27 -6.16 12.56
C VAL A 135 5.03 -7.03 12.30
N THR A 136 4.93 -8.16 12.99
CA THR A 136 3.85 -9.15 12.78
C THR A 136 2.48 -8.67 13.26
N GLY A 137 2.40 -7.74 14.21
CA GLY A 137 1.09 -7.29 14.69
C GLY A 137 1.07 -6.29 15.84
N ARG A 138 2.09 -6.21 16.70
CA ARG A 138 2.02 -5.27 17.85
C ARG A 138 1.95 -3.82 17.40
N ASN A 139 2.60 -3.46 16.28
CA ASN A 139 2.58 -2.09 15.76
C ASN A 139 1.20 -1.69 15.24
N ILE A 140 0.54 -2.52 14.42
CA ILE A 140 -0.80 -2.18 13.93
C ILE A 140 -1.82 -2.12 15.07
N LEU A 141 -1.69 -2.99 16.08
CA LEU A 141 -2.52 -2.92 17.28
C LEU A 141 -2.27 -1.63 18.09
N ARG A 142 -1.03 -1.12 18.13
CA ARG A 142 -0.72 0.19 18.74
C ARG A 142 -1.39 1.33 17.96
N VAL A 143 -1.26 1.34 16.64
CA VAL A 143 -1.90 2.35 15.76
C VAL A 143 -3.41 2.37 15.96
N TRP A 144 -4.06 1.20 15.95
CA TRP A 144 -5.50 1.11 16.18
C TRP A 144 -5.88 1.64 17.57
N ARG A 145 -5.16 1.26 18.63
CA ARG A 145 -5.40 1.81 19.98
C ARG A 145 -5.27 3.34 20.00
N GLY A 146 -4.24 3.92 19.37
CA GLY A 146 -4.06 5.37 19.29
C GLY A 146 -5.21 6.09 18.56
N VAL A 147 -5.80 5.47 17.53
CA VAL A 147 -6.99 5.99 16.86
C VAL A 147 -8.21 5.97 17.78
N VAL A 148 -8.39 4.92 18.58
CA VAL A 148 -9.48 4.83 19.57
C VAL A 148 -9.28 5.85 20.69
N GLU A 149 -8.05 6.03 21.18
CA GLU A 149 -7.74 7.06 22.18
C GLU A 149 -8.03 8.47 21.67
N THR A 150 -7.71 8.74 20.40
CA THR A 150 -8.03 10.03 19.77
C THR A 150 -9.55 10.25 19.70
N ARG A 151 -10.32 9.21 19.35
CA ARG A 151 -11.79 9.25 19.40
C ARG A 151 -12.29 9.61 20.79
N GLU A 152 -11.77 8.97 21.84
CA GLU A 152 -12.20 9.27 23.23
C GLU A 152 -11.85 10.69 23.65
N LYS A 153 -10.66 11.17 23.30
CA LYS A 153 -10.27 12.57 23.57
C LYS A 153 -11.20 13.55 22.87
N MET A 154 -11.48 13.34 21.59
CA MET A 154 -12.41 14.18 20.82
C MET A 154 -13.82 14.18 21.42
N LYS A 155 -14.28 13.04 21.94
CA LYS A 155 -15.56 12.94 22.65
C LYS A 155 -15.57 13.77 23.94
N VAL A 156 -14.50 13.71 24.74
CA VAL A 156 -14.36 14.49 25.99
C VAL A 156 -14.25 15.99 25.69
N GLU A 157 -13.56 16.36 24.62
CA GLU A 157 -13.45 17.75 24.12
C GLU A 157 -14.78 18.29 23.56
N GLY A 158 -15.78 17.43 23.34
CA GLY A 158 -17.07 17.82 22.76
C GLY A 158 -17.01 18.09 21.26
N VAL A 159 -16.07 17.47 20.54
CA VAL A 159 -15.98 17.60 19.08
C VAL A 159 -17.24 17.02 18.43
N LEU A 160 -17.94 17.87 17.68
CA LEU A 160 -19.15 17.49 16.94
C LEU A 160 -18.79 16.81 15.60
N PRO A 161 -19.73 16.07 14.99
CA PRO A 161 -19.58 15.63 13.61
C PRO A 161 -19.23 16.80 12.69
N VAL A 162 -18.33 16.56 11.73
CA VAL A 162 -17.98 17.56 10.71
C VAL A 162 -19.16 17.69 9.75
N GLU A 163 -19.83 18.83 9.81
CA GLU A 163 -20.87 19.22 8.84
C GLU A 163 -20.24 20.26 7.91
N ASP A 164 -20.12 19.92 6.62
CA ASP A 164 -19.56 20.81 5.62
C ASP A 164 -20.31 20.63 4.29
N VAL A 165 -20.38 21.71 3.50
CA VAL A 165 -21.05 21.74 2.19
C VAL A 165 -19.99 21.99 1.13
N TRP A 166 -19.74 20.98 0.31
CA TRP A 166 -18.91 21.17 -0.87
C TRP A 166 -19.74 21.85 -1.96
N GLU A 167 -19.67 23.19 -2.02
CA GLU A 167 -20.48 24.04 -2.90
C GLU A 167 -20.33 23.68 -4.40
N ASP A 168 -19.13 23.24 -4.80
CA ASP A 168 -18.83 22.83 -6.18
C ASP A 168 -19.15 21.36 -6.47
N ARG A 169 -19.75 20.61 -5.52
CA ARG A 169 -20.03 19.18 -5.71
C ARG A 169 -21.14 18.97 -6.75
N THR A 170 -20.77 18.46 -7.91
CA THR A 170 -21.72 17.91 -8.88
C THR A 170 -22.18 16.53 -8.45
N TRP A 171 -23.48 16.33 -8.27
CA TRP A 171 -24.08 15.03 -7.98
C TRP A 171 -24.39 14.28 -9.27
N TRP A 172 -23.70 13.18 -9.53
CA TRP A 172 -24.08 12.22 -10.57
C TRP A 172 -24.96 11.13 -9.96
N ARG A 173 -26.12 10.88 -10.56
CA ARG A 173 -26.94 9.70 -10.26
C ARG A 173 -26.54 8.59 -11.22
N TYR A 174 -26.18 7.43 -10.67
CA TYR A 174 -26.07 6.20 -11.44
C TYR A 174 -27.49 5.74 -11.84
N ASP A 175 -27.83 5.84 -13.12
CA ASP A 175 -29.14 5.48 -13.67
C ASP A 175 -29.10 4.13 -14.44
N GLY A 176 -28.04 3.35 -14.24
CA GLY A 176 -27.84 2.04 -14.88
C GLY A 176 -26.89 2.07 -16.09
N TYR A 177 -26.45 3.26 -16.49
CA TYR A 177 -25.38 3.44 -17.48
C TYR A 177 -24.28 4.32 -16.87
N TYR A 178 -23.01 4.00 -17.13
CA TYR A 178 -21.93 4.95 -16.85
C TYR A 178 -22.15 6.17 -17.76
N GLN A 179 -22.71 7.24 -17.20
CA GLN A 179 -22.88 8.51 -17.90
C GLN A 179 -21.57 9.30 -18.06
N MET A 180 -20.44 8.73 -17.63
CA MET A 180 -19.12 9.23 -17.94
C MET A 180 -18.60 8.56 -19.20
N ALA A 181 -17.88 9.31 -20.04
CA ALA A 181 -16.95 8.68 -20.96
C ALA A 181 -16.07 7.73 -20.14
N ASP A 182 -15.80 6.55 -20.70
CA ASP A 182 -15.00 5.51 -20.06
C ASP A 182 -13.86 6.14 -19.24
N PRO A 183 -13.87 6.02 -17.90
CA PRO A 183 -12.85 6.63 -17.07
C PRO A 183 -11.47 6.05 -17.38
N ASP A 184 -11.43 4.92 -18.08
CA ASP A 184 -10.24 4.23 -18.54
C ASP A 184 -10.21 4.18 -20.08
N PRO A 185 -9.98 5.32 -20.77
CA PRO A 185 -9.85 5.31 -22.23
C PRO A 185 -8.64 4.49 -22.69
N GLU A 186 -7.69 4.19 -21.79
CA GLU A 186 -6.49 3.39 -22.00
C GLU A 186 -6.81 1.94 -22.40
N ASP A 187 -7.87 1.35 -21.86
CA ASP A 187 -8.40 0.03 -22.27
C ASP A 187 -8.79 0.01 -23.76
N LYS A 188 -9.26 1.15 -24.29
CA LYS A 188 -9.59 1.32 -25.71
C LYS A 188 -8.39 1.69 -26.58
N LEU A 189 -7.32 2.17 -25.96
CA LEU A 189 -6.07 2.57 -26.61
C LEU A 189 -5.03 1.44 -26.61
N GLY A 190 -5.32 0.33 -25.91
CA GLY A 190 -4.38 -0.78 -25.74
C GLY A 190 -3.16 -0.35 -24.94
N LEU A 191 -3.33 0.52 -23.94
CA LEU A 191 -2.29 0.96 -23.01
C LEU A 191 -2.51 0.29 -21.65
N ASP A 192 -1.45 0.14 -20.86
CA ASP A 192 -1.56 -0.32 -19.48
C ASP A 192 -1.98 0.80 -18.51
N TRP A 193 -2.15 0.45 -17.24
CA TRP A 193 -2.55 1.34 -16.13
C TRP A 193 -1.64 2.57 -15.93
N TYR A 194 -0.46 2.58 -16.55
CA TYR A 194 0.50 3.69 -16.48
C TYR A 194 0.57 4.47 -17.80
N GLY A 195 -0.34 4.23 -18.74
CA GLY A 195 -0.38 4.85 -20.06
C GLY A 195 0.74 4.36 -20.99
N VAL A 196 1.33 3.20 -20.70
CA VAL A 196 2.43 2.62 -21.47
C VAL A 196 1.87 1.53 -22.39
N PRO A 197 2.20 1.53 -23.71
CA PRO A 197 1.79 0.42 -24.58
C PRO A 197 2.43 -0.89 -24.10
N PRO A 198 1.71 -2.02 -24.21
CA PRO A 198 2.24 -3.32 -23.85
C PRO A 198 3.53 -3.59 -24.64
N PRO A 199 4.52 -4.27 -24.03
CA PRO A 199 5.76 -4.59 -24.72
C PRO A 199 5.49 -5.50 -25.93
N ASP A 200 6.29 -5.34 -27.00
CA ASP A 200 6.19 -6.11 -28.24
C ASP A 200 6.33 -7.64 -28.03
N GLU A 201 6.89 -8.06 -26.89
CA GLU A 201 7.03 -9.46 -26.48
C GLU A 201 6.69 -9.61 -24.98
N GLY A 202 5.84 -10.58 -24.63
CA GLY A 202 5.47 -10.83 -23.23
C GLY A 202 4.26 -11.73 -23.03
N LEU A 203 4.01 -12.05 -21.76
CA LEU A 203 2.98 -12.99 -21.26
C LEU A 203 1.52 -12.71 -21.69
N TYR A 204 1.24 -11.58 -22.34
CA TYR A 204 -0.11 -11.18 -22.76
C TYR A 204 -0.34 -11.31 -24.28
N LEU A 205 0.66 -11.77 -25.05
CA LEU A 205 0.58 -11.92 -26.51
C LEU A 205 0.60 -13.37 -26.97
N GLU A 206 0.90 -14.31 -26.08
CA GLU A 206 0.81 -15.74 -26.35
C GLU A 206 -0.44 -16.29 -25.70
N ASP A 207 -1.58 -16.17 -26.38
CA ASP A 207 -2.65 -17.17 -26.30
C ASP A 207 -3.43 -17.16 -27.61
N ASP A 208 -3.39 -18.31 -28.28
CA ASP A 208 -4.17 -18.64 -29.46
C ASP A 208 -5.64 -18.29 -29.19
N ALA A 209 -6.19 -17.32 -29.92
CA ALA A 209 -7.58 -16.87 -29.81
C ALA A 209 -8.63 -17.94 -30.22
N SER A 210 -8.23 -19.21 -30.31
CA SER A 210 -9.08 -20.36 -30.64
C SER A 210 -9.73 -21.04 -29.44
N ASP A 211 -9.28 -20.79 -28.20
CA ASP A 211 -9.73 -21.56 -27.01
C ASP A 211 -10.65 -20.80 -26.03
N LEU A 212 -11.10 -19.58 -26.35
CA LEU A 212 -12.15 -18.94 -25.57
C LEU A 212 -13.54 -19.48 -26.01
N PRO A 213 -14.37 -19.99 -25.09
CA PRO A 213 -15.73 -20.41 -25.43
C PRO A 213 -16.51 -19.21 -25.96
N LYS A 214 -16.98 -19.31 -27.21
CA LYS A 214 -17.90 -18.34 -27.80
C LYS A 214 -19.19 -18.31 -26.98
N ALA A 215 -19.55 -17.12 -26.50
CA ALA A 215 -20.88 -16.84 -25.93
C ALA A 215 -21.97 -16.95 -27.01
#